data_AF-A0A5Y2S7K9-F1
#
_entry.id   AF-A0A5Y2S7K9-F1
#
_cell.length_a   1.000
_cell.length_b   1.000
_cell.length_c   1.000
_cell.angle_alpha   90.00
_cell.angle_beta   90.00
_cell.angle_gamma   90.00
#
_symmetry.space_group_name_H-M   'P 1'
#
loop_
_entity.id
_entity.type
_entity.pdbx_description
1 polymer ?
#
loop_
_entity_poly.entity_id
_entity_poly.type
_entity_poly.pdbx_seq_one_letter_code
_entity_poly.pdbx_strand_id
1 'polypeptide(L)'
;MKRILIFLFLLSGVYHLWTLRPVKIIYAYSNAGDEVFLVVDHLPWTDRDKIDWFLKNWQMLREKYPLFEGEWHRYYVVNIGDGFTNHEDYHDGPFEDLYCFPTIKSKNSCVVKDYPLIVDEFPYRNTKFYIDTIDGEHHYQLTPENQIERIYQQDQF
;
A
#
# COMPACT_ATOMS: atom_id res chain seq x y z
N MET A 1 -37.75 -8.58 -13.68
CA MET A 1 -37.45 -8.09 -12.32
C MET A 1 -36.78 -9.15 -11.42
N LYS A 2 -37.40 -10.31 -11.15
CA LYS A 2 -36.82 -11.34 -10.26
C LYS A 2 -35.44 -11.88 -10.67
N ARG A 3 -35.21 -12.12 -11.97
CA ARG A 3 -33.89 -12.54 -12.51
C ARG A 3 -32.83 -11.46 -12.29
N ILE A 4 -33.18 -10.19 -12.50
CA ILE A 4 -32.27 -9.05 -12.30
C ILE A 4 -31.88 -8.93 -10.81
N LEU A 5 -32.85 -9.09 -9.90
CA LEU A 5 -32.58 -9.07 -8.45
C LEU A 5 -31.63 -10.19 -8.02
N ILE A 6 -31.79 -11.40 -8.58
CA ILE A 6 -30.88 -12.53 -8.32
C ILE A 6 -29.47 -12.22 -8.84
N PHE A 7 -29.35 -11.66 -10.04
CA PHE A 7 -28.05 -11.25 -10.59
C PHE A 7 -27.36 -10.19 -9.72
N LEU A 8 -28.08 -9.17 -9.27
CA LEU A 8 -27.53 -8.14 -8.37
C LEU A 8 -27.07 -8.72 -7.04
N PHE A 9 -27.85 -9.65 -6.47
CA PHE A 9 -27.49 -10.34 -5.23
C PHE A 9 -26.22 -11.18 -5.39
N LEU A 10 -26.08 -11.93 -6.50
CA LEU A 10 -24.89 -12.71 -6.79
C LEU A 10 -23.66 -11.82 -7.01
N LEU A 11 -23.80 -10.71 -7.74
CA LEU A 11 -22.72 -9.74 -7.95
C LEU A 11 -22.23 -9.12 -6.63
N SER A 12 -23.16 -8.70 -5.77
CA SER A 12 -22.83 -8.21 -4.42
C SER A 12 -22.15 -9.27 -3.58
N GLY A 13 -22.62 -10.53 -3.62
CA GLY A 13 -21.99 -11.64 -2.91
C GLY A 13 -20.56 -11.91 -3.38
N VAL A 14 -20.32 -11.93 -4.69
CA VAL A 14 -18.96 -12.09 -5.25
C VAL A 14 -18.06 -10.92 -4.85
N TYR A 15 -18.58 -9.68 -4.91
CA TYR A 15 -17.86 -8.49 -4.47
C TYR A 15 -17.43 -8.59 -3.00
N HIS A 16 -18.35 -8.94 -2.10
CA HIS A 16 -18.04 -9.13 -0.68
C HIS A 16 -17.06 -10.27 -0.43
N LEU A 17 -17.19 -11.39 -1.13
CA LEU A 17 -16.23 -12.50 -1.02
C LEU A 17 -14.83 -12.10 -1.50
N TRP A 18 -14.75 -11.23 -2.49
CA TRP A 18 -13.47 -10.72 -2.99
C TRP A 18 -12.82 -9.75 -2.01
N THR A 19 -13.59 -8.84 -1.39
CA THR A 19 -13.07 -7.87 -0.41
C THR A 19 -12.66 -8.52 0.92
N LEU A 20 -13.22 -9.69 1.26
CA LEU A 20 -12.86 -10.47 2.45
C LEU A 20 -11.55 -11.25 2.32
N ARG A 21 -10.92 -11.28 1.14
CA ARG A 21 -9.65 -12.00 0.97
C ARG A 21 -8.56 -11.33 1.80
N PRO A 22 -7.88 -12.08 2.70
CA PRO A 22 -6.78 -11.52 3.45
C PRO A 22 -5.66 -11.12 2.47
N VAL A 23 -5.18 -9.91 2.62
CA VAL A 23 -3.98 -9.43 1.93
C VAL A 23 -2.78 -10.18 2.48
N LYS A 24 -1.94 -10.68 1.59
CA LYS A 24 -0.70 -11.40 1.90
C LYS A 24 0.50 -10.53 1.59
N ILE A 25 1.34 -10.30 2.60
CA ILE A 25 2.68 -9.72 2.41
C ILE A 25 3.56 -10.82 1.80
N ILE A 26 3.89 -10.69 0.52
CA ILE A 26 4.74 -11.62 -0.24
C ILE A 26 6.20 -11.43 0.15
N TYR A 27 6.61 -10.18 0.32
CA TYR A 27 7.97 -9.81 0.65
C TYR A 27 7.98 -8.49 1.41
N ALA A 28 8.94 -8.33 2.31
CA ALA A 28 9.11 -7.08 3.03
C ALA A 28 10.59 -6.81 3.27
N TYR A 29 10.96 -5.55 3.06
CA TYR A 29 12.33 -5.07 3.10
C TYR A 29 12.37 -3.76 3.88
N SER A 30 13.40 -3.58 4.71
CA SER A 30 13.70 -2.30 5.34
C SER A 30 15.12 -1.92 4.97
N ASN A 31 15.35 -0.64 4.69
CA ASN A 31 16.71 -0.12 4.53
C ASN A 31 17.43 0.08 5.88
N ALA A 32 16.78 -0.28 7.00
CA ALA A 32 17.22 -0.06 8.38
C ALA A 32 17.45 1.41 8.76
N GLY A 33 17.01 2.34 7.92
CA GLY A 33 16.92 3.77 8.22
C GLY A 33 15.48 4.11 8.52
N ASP A 34 14.82 4.69 7.53
CA ASP A 34 13.48 5.28 7.60
C ASP A 34 12.47 4.63 6.67
N GLU A 35 12.89 3.77 5.74
CA GLU A 35 12.00 3.21 4.73
C GLU A 35 11.75 1.71 4.92
N VAL A 36 10.49 1.34 4.74
CA VAL A 36 10.02 -0.05 4.70
C VAL A 36 9.19 -0.26 3.44
N PHE A 37 9.47 -1.33 2.72
CA PHE A 37 8.74 -1.76 1.55
C PHE A 37 7.97 -3.02 1.89
N LEU A 38 6.67 -3.02 1.65
CA LEU A 38 5.75 -4.13 1.87
C LEU A 38 5.16 -4.53 0.53
N VAL A 39 5.70 -5.58 -0.08
CA VAL A 39 5.18 -6.11 -1.34
C VAL A 39 4.03 -7.05 -1.03
N VAL A 40 2.84 -6.73 -1.53
CA VAL A 40 1.58 -7.45 -1.25
C VAL A 40 0.97 -8.03 -2.53
N ASP A 41 0.15 -9.06 -2.38
CA ASP A 41 -0.58 -9.67 -3.50
C ASP A 41 -1.71 -8.79 -4.05
N HIS A 42 -2.40 -8.09 -3.16
CA HIS A 42 -3.43 -7.10 -3.48
C HIS A 42 -3.62 -6.17 -2.29
N LEU A 43 -4.36 -5.09 -2.49
CA LEU A 43 -4.94 -4.30 -1.40
C LEU A 43 -6.46 -4.30 -1.48
N PRO A 44 -7.15 -3.99 -0.37
CA PRO A 44 -8.57 -3.71 -0.41
C PRO A 44 -8.88 -2.56 -1.37
N TRP A 45 -10.10 -2.54 -1.89
CA TRP A 45 -10.48 -1.55 -2.90
C TRP A 45 -10.53 -0.14 -2.32
N THR A 46 -11.26 0.06 -1.22
CA THR A 46 -11.53 1.42 -0.73
C THR A 46 -10.34 2.00 0.02
N ASP A 47 -10.17 3.31 -0.08
CA ASP A 47 -9.15 4.06 0.66
C ASP A 47 -9.13 3.72 2.15
N ARG A 48 -10.32 3.66 2.75
CA ARG A 48 -10.48 3.34 4.17
C ARG A 48 -10.01 1.93 4.48
N ASP A 49 -10.39 0.94 3.67
CA ASP A 49 -9.99 -0.44 3.90
C ASP A 49 -8.47 -0.64 3.72
N LYS A 50 -7.83 0.12 2.81
CA LYS A 50 -6.36 0.14 2.66
C LYS A 50 -5.69 0.63 3.95
N ILE A 51 -6.17 1.75 4.49
CA ILE A 51 -5.67 2.32 5.75
C ILE A 51 -5.91 1.37 6.92
N ASP A 52 -7.14 0.84 7.05
CA ASP A 52 -7.51 -0.09 8.12
C ASP A 52 -6.68 -1.38 8.05
N TRP A 53 -6.39 -1.88 6.85
CA TRP A 53 -5.46 -2.99 6.66
C TRP A 53 -4.06 -2.65 7.18
N PHE A 54 -3.51 -1.49 6.84
CA PHE A 54 -2.19 -1.09 7.31
C PHE A 54 -2.15 -0.99 8.84
N LEU A 55 -3.12 -0.27 9.44
CA LEU A 55 -3.22 -0.07 10.88
C LEU A 55 -3.38 -1.40 11.65
N LYS A 56 -4.09 -2.37 11.08
CA LYS A 56 -4.23 -3.71 11.66
C LYS A 56 -2.91 -4.49 11.69
N ASN A 57 -2.03 -4.29 10.72
CA ASN A 57 -0.73 -4.96 10.64
C ASN A 57 0.41 -4.15 11.30
N TRP A 58 0.15 -2.89 11.62
CA TRP A 58 1.12 -1.90 12.06
C TRP A 58 2.02 -2.35 13.22
N GLN A 59 1.42 -2.90 14.28
CA GLN A 59 2.19 -3.36 15.44
C GLN A 59 3.20 -4.45 15.05
N MET A 60 2.76 -5.45 14.27
CA MET A 60 3.63 -6.52 13.78
C MET A 60 4.74 -5.98 12.89
N LEU A 61 4.44 -5.00 12.04
CA LEU A 61 5.43 -4.37 11.17
C LEU A 61 6.52 -3.67 11.97
N ARG A 62 6.16 -2.90 13.01
CA ARG A 62 7.11 -2.22 13.90
C ARG A 62 7.98 -3.18 14.68
N GLU A 63 7.41 -4.27 15.17
CA GLU A 63 8.16 -5.30 15.91
C GLU A 63 9.17 -6.02 15.00
N LYS A 64 8.79 -6.28 13.74
CA LYS A 64 9.62 -7.03 12.78
C LYS A 64 10.66 -6.16 12.07
N TYR A 65 10.34 -4.90 11.83
CA TYR A 65 11.16 -3.93 11.10
C TYR A 65 11.32 -2.68 11.99
N PRO A 66 12.13 -2.75 13.06
CA PRO A 66 12.35 -1.61 13.93
C PRO A 66 13.07 -0.51 13.16
N LEU A 67 12.53 0.70 13.24
CA LEU A 67 13.09 1.93 12.67
C LEU A 67 13.53 2.86 13.80
N PHE A 68 14.35 3.87 13.49
CA PHE A 68 14.91 4.75 14.52
C PHE A 68 13.84 5.57 15.23
N GLU A 69 13.76 5.44 16.56
CA GLU A 69 12.82 6.24 17.34
C GLU A 69 13.10 7.75 17.19
N GLY A 70 12.03 8.52 17.04
CA GLY A 70 12.13 9.98 16.91
C GLY A 70 12.40 10.48 15.49
N GLU A 71 12.57 9.59 14.52
CA GLU A 71 12.71 9.92 13.10
C GLU A 71 11.37 9.79 12.36
N TRP A 72 11.32 10.39 11.17
CA TRP A 72 10.24 10.17 10.22
C TRP A 72 10.42 8.80 9.55
N HIS A 73 9.34 8.06 9.39
CA HIS A 73 9.34 6.76 8.73
C HIS A 73 8.36 6.74 7.57
N ARG A 74 8.77 6.08 6.48
CA ARG A 74 7.93 5.86 5.31
C ARG A 74 7.75 4.38 5.02
N TYR A 75 6.51 3.97 4.85
CA TYR A 75 6.13 2.64 4.40
C TYR A 75 5.58 2.73 2.98
N TYR A 76 6.23 2.06 2.03
CA TYR A 76 5.70 1.84 0.70
C TYR A 76 4.98 0.50 0.68
N VAL A 77 3.66 0.52 0.48
CA VAL A 77 2.90 -0.70 0.23
C VAL A 77 2.82 -0.87 -1.28
N VAL A 78 3.52 -1.89 -1.78
CA VAL A 78 3.73 -2.11 -3.21
C VAL A 78 2.86 -3.26 -3.68
N ASN A 79 2.10 -3.06 -4.76
CA ASN A 79 1.39 -4.14 -5.41
C ASN A 79 2.39 -5.00 -6.20
N ILE A 80 2.32 -6.33 -6.06
CA ILE A 80 3.22 -7.24 -6.77
C ILE A 80 3.00 -7.24 -8.29
N GLY A 81 1.79 -6.91 -8.77
CA GLY A 81 1.45 -6.95 -10.18
C GLY A 81 1.77 -8.31 -10.82
N ASP A 82 2.59 -8.30 -11.88
CA ASP A 82 3.01 -9.50 -12.62
C ASP A 82 4.12 -10.31 -11.92
N GLY A 83 4.58 -9.88 -10.74
CA GLY A 83 5.62 -10.58 -9.99
C GLY A 83 6.95 -9.83 -9.95
N PHE A 84 7.95 -10.52 -9.41
CA PHE A 84 9.32 -10.03 -9.43
C PHE A 84 9.90 -10.13 -10.85
N THR A 85 10.51 -9.04 -11.30
CA THR A 85 11.12 -8.88 -12.61
C THR A 85 12.55 -8.34 -12.49
N ASN A 86 13.16 -7.97 -13.60
CA ASN A 86 14.46 -7.34 -13.70
C ASN A 86 14.52 -6.40 -14.92
N HIS A 87 15.62 -5.65 -15.05
CA HIS A 87 15.81 -4.67 -16.12
C HIS A 87 15.82 -5.29 -17.54
N GLU A 88 16.16 -6.56 -17.68
CA GLU A 88 16.18 -7.21 -19.00
C GLU A 88 14.80 -7.71 -19.42
N ASP A 89 13.99 -8.16 -18.46
CA ASP A 89 12.70 -8.81 -18.73
C ASP A 89 11.50 -7.83 -18.59
N TYR A 90 11.71 -6.63 -18.03
CA TYR A 90 10.68 -5.59 -17.97
C TYR A 90 10.63 -4.78 -19.27
N HIS A 91 9.46 -4.80 -19.92
CA HIS A 91 9.25 -4.17 -21.22
C HIS A 91 8.07 -3.19 -21.27
N ASP A 92 7.31 -3.08 -20.18
CA ASP A 92 6.09 -2.27 -20.14
C ASP A 92 6.35 -0.79 -19.83
N GLY A 93 7.59 -0.43 -19.48
CA GLY A 93 7.96 0.93 -19.13
C GLY A 93 9.46 1.16 -18.96
N PRO A 94 9.86 2.39 -18.61
CA PRO A 94 11.23 2.75 -18.29
C PRO A 94 11.76 2.02 -17.04
N PHE A 95 13.07 1.78 -16.97
CA PHE A 95 13.69 1.07 -15.85
C PHE A 95 13.58 1.82 -14.52
N GLU A 96 13.40 3.14 -14.59
CA GLU A 96 13.14 4.02 -13.45
C GLU A 96 11.86 3.65 -12.69
N ASP A 97 10.93 2.94 -13.33
CA ASP A 97 9.70 2.43 -12.73
C ASP A 97 9.94 1.16 -11.91
N LEU A 98 11.16 0.63 -11.88
CA LEU A 98 11.49 -0.54 -11.07
C LEU A 98 12.11 -0.14 -9.73
N TYR A 99 11.71 -0.82 -8.67
CA TYR A 99 12.41 -0.86 -7.39
C TYR A 99 13.07 -2.22 -7.21
N CYS A 100 14.40 -2.25 -7.10
CA CYS A 100 15.17 -3.48 -6.95
C CYS A 100 15.67 -3.67 -5.51
N PHE A 101 15.32 -4.79 -4.90
CA PHE A 101 15.67 -5.09 -3.53
C PHE A 101 17.09 -5.65 -3.43
N PRO A 102 18.01 -5.00 -2.69
CA PRO A 102 19.41 -5.42 -2.64
C PRO A 102 19.63 -6.76 -1.93
N THR A 103 18.66 -7.23 -1.15
CA THR A 103 18.77 -8.49 -0.40
C THR A 103 18.26 -9.70 -1.19
N ILE A 104 17.55 -9.50 -2.31
CA ILE A 104 17.15 -10.59 -3.21
C ILE A 104 18.32 -10.89 -4.16
N LYS A 105 18.83 -12.13 -4.12
CA LYS A 105 20.03 -12.54 -4.88
C LYS A 105 19.73 -13.07 -6.29
N SER A 106 18.47 -13.34 -6.63
CA SER A 106 18.08 -13.80 -7.97
C SER A 106 18.12 -12.66 -8.98
N LYS A 107 18.17 -13.00 -10.29
CA LYS A 107 18.03 -12.03 -11.38
C LYS A 107 16.76 -11.19 -11.20
N ASN A 108 15.65 -11.84 -10.84
CA ASN A 108 14.36 -11.19 -10.58
C ASN A 108 14.33 -10.64 -9.16
N SER A 109 14.96 -9.49 -8.95
CA SER A 109 15.04 -8.81 -7.65
C SER A 109 14.22 -7.52 -7.59
N CYS A 110 13.52 -7.18 -8.67
CA CYS A 110 12.82 -5.92 -8.81
C CYS A 110 11.30 -6.10 -8.86
N VAL A 111 10.57 -5.06 -8.48
CA VAL A 111 9.12 -4.91 -8.67
C VAL A 111 8.84 -3.59 -9.35
N VAL A 112 7.72 -3.49 -10.05
CA VAL A 112 7.22 -2.20 -10.57
C VAL A 112 6.79 -1.34 -9.38
N LYS A 113 7.08 -0.03 -9.44
CA LYS A 113 6.74 0.97 -8.43
C LYS A 113 5.25 1.35 -8.50
N ASP A 114 4.39 0.36 -8.35
CA ASP A 114 2.96 0.56 -8.11
C ASP A 114 2.74 0.68 -6.59
N TYR A 115 2.56 1.91 -6.12
CA TYR A 115 2.41 2.24 -4.70
C TYR A 115 0.96 2.63 -4.35
N PRO A 116 0.03 1.67 -4.29
CA PRO A 116 -1.38 1.95 -4.00
C PRO A 116 -1.63 2.51 -2.60
N LEU A 117 -0.63 2.47 -1.71
CA LEU A 117 -0.62 3.12 -0.40
C LEU A 117 0.82 3.46 0.03
N ILE A 118 1.05 4.72 0.39
CA ILE A 118 2.24 5.17 1.11
C ILE A 118 1.82 5.69 2.48
N VAL A 119 2.59 5.35 3.51
CA VAL A 119 2.33 5.81 4.88
C VAL A 119 3.54 6.55 5.41
N ASP A 120 3.34 7.80 5.83
CA ASP A 120 4.35 8.60 6.52
C ASP A 120 4.01 8.71 8.00
N GLU A 121 4.84 8.12 8.83
CA GLU A 121 4.78 8.28 10.28
C GLU A 121 5.76 9.37 10.70
N PHE A 122 5.25 10.35 11.46
CA PHE A 122 6.06 11.44 11.97
C PHE A 122 6.17 11.34 13.50
N PRO A 123 7.31 11.75 14.08
CA PRO A 123 7.49 11.75 15.53
C PRO A 123 6.60 12.79 16.24
N TYR A 124 6.29 13.90 15.57
CA TYR A 124 5.60 15.05 16.17
C TYR A 124 4.38 15.53 15.37
N ARG A 125 3.92 14.75 14.39
CA ARG A 125 2.76 15.09 13.54
C ARG A 125 1.91 13.84 13.33
N ASN A 126 0.66 14.06 12.91
CA ASN A 126 -0.24 12.99 12.54
C ASN A 126 0.38 12.10 11.45
N THR A 127 0.17 10.79 11.55
CA THR A 127 0.52 9.84 10.49
C THR A 127 -0.29 10.21 9.25
N LYS A 128 0.35 10.24 8.09
CA LYS A 128 -0.29 10.55 6.81
C LYS A 128 -0.35 9.31 5.93
N PHE A 129 -1.44 9.19 5.18
CA PHE A 129 -1.62 8.16 4.18
C PHE A 129 -1.82 8.83 2.82
N TYR A 130 -1.11 8.33 1.82
CA TYR A 130 -1.20 8.77 0.45
C TYR A 130 -1.67 7.57 -0.36
N ILE A 131 -2.81 7.72 -1.02
CA ILE A 131 -3.48 6.63 -1.72
C ILE A 131 -3.54 7.02 -3.19
N ASP A 132 -2.84 6.25 -4.01
CA ASP A 132 -2.93 6.39 -5.45
C ASP A 132 -4.30 5.89 -5.93
N THR A 133 -4.96 6.71 -6.75
CA THR A 133 -6.27 6.43 -7.33
C THR A 133 -6.31 6.88 -8.78
N ILE A 134 -7.31 6.40 -9.52
CA ILE A 134 -7.51 6.74 -10.94
C ILE A 134 -7.69 8.25 -11.13
N ASP A 135 -8.28 8.95 -10.16
CA ASP A 135 -8.59 10.39 -10.25
C ASP A 135 -7.50 11.28 -9.61
N GLY A 136 -6.36 10.69 -9.22
CA GLY A 136 -5.24 11.36 -8.57
C GLY A 136 -4.92 10.79 -7.18
N GLU A 137 -4.09 11.50 -6.42
CA GLU A 137 -3.69 11.06 -5.08
C GLU A 137 -4.67 11.57 -4.01
N HIS A 138 -5.15 10.66 -3.16
CA HIS A 138 -5.95 11.00 -1.99
C HIS A 138 -5.09 11.00 -0.73
N HIS A 139 -5.21 12.07 0.06
CA HIS A 139 -4.40 12.26 1.26
C HIS A 139 -5.28 12.12 2.50
N TYR A 140 -4.81 11.37 3.50
CA TYR A 140 -5.49 11.20 4.78
C TYR A 140 -4.53 11.42 5.94
N GLN A 141 -5.07 11.70 7.11
CA GLN A 141 -4.34 11.69 8.37
C GLN A 141 -5.03 10.85 9.44
N LEU A 142 -4.24 10.23 10.31
CA LEU A 142 -4.70 9.67 11.58
C LEU A 142 -4.56 10.72 12.67
N THR A 143 -5.67 11.19 13.22
CA THR A 143 -5.67 12.18 14.32
C THR A 143 -5.24 11.53 15.65
N PRO A 144 -4.87 12.34 16.66
CA PRO A 144 -4.59 11.84 18.01
C PRO A 144 -5.76 11.07 18.65
N GLU A 145 -6.99 11.35 18.21
CA GLU A 145 -8.22 10.67 18.64
C GLU A 145 -8.49 9.36 17.87
N ASN A 146 -7.52 8.87 17.09
CA ASN A 146 -7.63 7.69 16.21
C ASN A 146 -8.73 7.82 15.15
N GLN A 147 -8.95 9.03 14.62
CA GLN A 147 -9.88 9.26 13.53
C GLN A 147 -9.13 9.40 12.21
N ILE A 148 -9.69 8.83 11.14
CA ILE A 148 -9.14 8.96 9.79
C ILE A 148 -9.88 10.13 9.11
N GLU A 149 -9.13 11.16 8.74
CA GLU A 149 -9.66 12.36 8.10
C GLU A 149 -9.01 12.57 6.73
N ARG A 150 -9.81 12.94 5.72
CA ARG A 150 -9.29 13.29 4.40
C ARG A 150 -8.72 14.71 4.42
N ILE A 151 -7.49 14.87 3.94
CA ILE A 151 -6.84 16.16 3.74
C ILE A 151 -7.08 16.58 2.29
N TYR A 152 -7.67 17.74 2.11
CA TYR A 152 -7.70 18.43 0.82
C TYR A 152 -6.58 19.47 0.87
N GLN A 153 -5.60 19.39 -0.03
CA GLN A 153 -4.65 20.49 -0.18
C GLN A 153 -5.46 21.75 -0.48
N GLN A 154 -5.34 22.78 0.36
CA GLN A 154 -5.70 24.12 -0.08
C GLN A 154 -4.68 24.47 -1.16
N ASP A 155 -5.16 24.72 -2.38
CA ASP A 155 -4.38 25.24 -3.50
C ASP A 155 -3.44 26.34 -2.97
N GLN A 156 -2.15 26.03 -2.88
CA GLN A 156 -1.14 27.06 -2.68
C GLN A 156 -0.98 27.75 -4.04
N PHE A 157 -1.77 28.82 -4.22
CA PHE A 157 -1.61 29.81 -5.29
C PHE A 157 -0.24 30.47 -5.24
#